data_AF-A0A392MED3-F1
#
_entry.id   AF-A0A392MED3-F1
#
_cell.length_a   1.000
_cell.length_b   1.000
_cell.length_c   1.000
_cell.angle_alpha   90.00
_cell.angle_beta   90.00
_cell.angle_gamma   90.00
#
_symmetry.space_group_name_H-M   'P 1'
#
loop_
_entity.id
_entity.type
_entity.pdbx_description
1 polymer ?
#
loop_
_entity_poly.entity_id
_entity_poly.type
_entity_poly.pdbx_seq_one_letter_code
_entity_poly.pdbx_strand_id
1 'polypeptide(L)'
;MNLDTILHVKKKPATIAISGFIFPMVMGPALYTLHRNVYGNGEKYPLEESRMNAYVMWTLVLTVTGFPVVVHALTELKLLYTRLGKIALTTAMISDTYAWILFTLVVPFSINGTRAIYSVFSTVIFVFICIYVVRPIIVKVIDRKTERDEWDDNQLLFVVMGIFVCAYITDTLGTHGIVGAFVYGLILPHSKFADMVTSITDDFGGAFLVPLYFSGSGMRLSFSIIFQQPNWPLTLMVIILLCVPKILSTLFATFFFGMRNRDGFALGIILNTKGAVALMMLNTAWDKSILSVPTYTVLTSGVLLMTIVVPPIINIIYKPRKHFEQTKLKTIQKLRLDAELRILA
;
A
#
# COMPACT_ATOMS: atom_id res chain seq x y z
N MET A 1 -11.56 -2.47 -5.36
CA MET A 1 -11.50 -1.09 -4.79
C MET A 1 -12.68 -0.33 -5.40
N ASN A 2 -13.68 0.10 -4.62
CA ASN A 2 -14.91 0.67 -5.18
C ASN A 2 -14.72 2.16 -5.51
N LEU A 3 -14.84 2.55 -6.78
CA LEU A 3 -14.54 3.90 -7.28
C LEU A 3 -15.51 4.97 -6.71
N ASP A 4 -16.77 4.59 -6.48
CA ASP A 4 -17.82 5.51 -5.99
C ASP A 4 -17.54 6.03 -4.57
N THR A 5 -16.87 5.20 -3.76
CA THR A 5 -16.45 5.55 -2.41
C THR A 5 -15.35 6.63 -2.40
N ILE A 6 -14.53 6.70 -3.46
CA ILE A 6 -13.47 7.70 -3.61
C ILE A 6 -14.07 9.06 -4.02
N LEU A 7 -15.12 9.04 -4.85
CA LEU A 7 -15.77 10.26 -5.34
C LEU A 7 -16.56 11.01 -4.26
N HIS A 8 -17.05 10.32 -3.23
CA HIS A 8 -17.85 10.90 -2.13
C HIS A 8 -17.07 11.11 -0.82
N VAL A 9 -15.75 11.32 -0.92
CA VAL A 9 -14.87 11.40 0.25
C VAL A 9 -15.12 12.67 1.09
N LYS A 10 -15.18 12.48 2.41
CA LYS A 10 -15.22 13.59 3.38
C LYS A 10 -13.88 14.35 3.36
N LYS A 11 -13.93 15.69 3.50
CA LYS A 11 -12.75 16.58 3.49
C LYS A 11 -11.61 16.10 4.41
N LYS A 12 -11.95 15.59 5.60
CA LYS A 12 -10.98 15.17 6.62
C LYS A 12 -10.05 14.02 6.18
N PRO A 13 -10.53 12.82 5.79
CA PRO A 13 -9.68 11.77 5.23
C PRO A 13 -8.82 12.23 4.03
N ALA A 14 -9.36 13.05 3.14
CA ALA A 14 -8.61 13.57 1.99
C ALA A 14 -7.43 14.44 2.42
N THR A 15 -7.63 15.37 3.37
CA THR A 15 -6.54 16.22 3.87
C THR A 15 -5.45 15.41 4.58
N ILE A 16 -5.82 14.38 5.35
CA ILE A 16 -4.86 13.50 6.01
C ILE A 16 -4.07 12.67 4.98
N ALA A 17 -4.72 12.22 3.91
CA ALA A 17 -4.02 11.54 2.82
C ALA A 17 -3.01 12.49 2.16
N ILE A 18 -3.44 13.69 1.76
CA ILE A 18 -2.57 14.69 1.10
C ILE A 18 -1.39 15.09 2.00
N SER A 19 -1.61 15.36 3.29
CA SER A 19 -0.51 15.66 4.22
C SER A 19 0.46 14.48 4.33
N GLY A 20 -0.09 13.26 4.36
CA GLY A 20 0.66 12.01 4.32
C GLY A 20 1.48 11.80 3.06
N PHE A 21 1.28 12.58 2.00
CA PHE A 21 2.10 12.57 0.79
C PHE A 21 3.17 13.64 0.81
N ILE A 22 2.77 14.89 1.08
CA ILE A 22 3.66 16.06 1.00
C ILE A 22 4.83 15.93 1.98
N PHE A 23 4.57 15.52 3.22
CA PHE A 23 5.61 15.46 4.24
C PHE A 23 6.68 14.39 3.95
N PRO A 24 6.33 13.11 3.68
CA PRO A 24 7.32 12.13 3.24
C PRO A 24 8.04 12.51 1.95
N MET A 25 7.39 13.23 1.03
CA MET A 25 8.05 13.74 -0.17
C MET A 25 9.15 14.76 0.12
N VAL A 26 8.94 15.64 1.11
CA VAL A 26 9.95 16.63 1.50
C VAL A 26 11.04 16.01 2.38
N MET A 27 10.67 15.10 3.30
CA MET A 27 11.63 14.48 4.22
C MET A 27 12.41 13.32 3.59
N GLY A 28 11.88 12.65 2.58
CA GLY A 28 12.53 11.50 1.93
C GLY A 28 13.94 11.81 1.43
N PRO A 29 14.15 12.92 0.68
CA PRO A 29 15.48 13.32 0.26
C PRO A 29 16.42 13.65 1.42
N ALA A 30 15.92 14.31 2.47
CA ALA A 30 16.72 14.59 3.67
C ALA A 30 17.18 13.28 4.35
N LEU A 31 16.31 12.28 4.45
CA LEU A 31 16.65 10.98 5.02
C LEU A 31 17.64 10.20 4.14
N TYR A 32 17.56 10.32 2.81
CA TYR A 32 18.57 9.76 1.92
C TYR A 32 19.93 10.46 2.08
N THR A 33 19.97 11.80 2.18
CA THR A 33 21.24 12.51 2.44
C THR A 33 21.86 12.08 3.75
N LEU A 34 21.05 11.90 4.79
CA LEU A 34 21.51 11.44 6.09
C LEU A 34 22.04 10.01 6.00
N HIS A 35 21.32 9.11 5.34
CA HIS A 35 21.79 7.75 5.07
C HIS A 35 23.13 7.74 4.33
N ARG A 36 23.27 8.57 3.29
CA ARG A 36 24.49 8.69 2.51
C ARG A 36 25.65 9.30 3.31
N ASN A 37 25.40 10.21 4.24
CA ASN A 37 26.47 10.71 5.12
C ASN A 37 26.95 9.63 6.10
N VAL A 38 26.05 8.74 6.54
CA VAL A 38 26.38 7.63 7.45
C VAL A 38 27.12 6.50 6.72
N TYR A 39 26.68 6.14 5.50
CA TYR A 39 27.24 5.03 4.71
C TYR A 39 28.33 5.43 3.71
N GLY A 40 28.23 6.62 3.12
CA GLY A 40 29.09 7.06 2.02
C GLY A 40 30.52 7.39 2.42
N ASN A 41 30.81 7.46 3.73
CA ASN A 41 32.17 7.56 4.26
C ASN A 41 32.86 6.20 4.39
N GLY A 42 32.14 5.08 4.22
CA GLY A 42 32.72 3.73 4.27
C GLY A 42 33.18 3.28 2.89
N GLU A 43 34.49 3.05 2.71
CA GLU A 43 35.09 2.63 1.42
C GLU A 43 34.63 1.24 0.93
N LYS A 44 33.91 0.47 1.75
CA LYS A 44 33.66 -0.96 1.53
C LYS A 44 32.51 -1.27 0.56
N TYR A 45 31.57 -0.34 0.34
CA TYR A 45 30.46 -0.55 -0.59
C TYR A 45 30.18 0.74 -1.40
N PRO A 46 30.32 0.71 -2.75
CA PRO A 46 29.92 1.84 -3.57
C PRO A 46 28.40 2.05 -3.45
N LEU A 47 28.01 3.30 -3.19
CA LEU A 47 26.60 3.72 -3.21
C LEU A 47 26.12 3.97 -4.66
N GLU A 48 24.86 4.41 -4.80
CA GLU A 48 24.21 4.57 -6.12
C GLU A 48 24.98 5.52 -7.05
N GLU A 49 25.09 5.14 -8.33
CA GLU A 49 25.64 5.96 -9.41
C GLU A 49 24.72 7.15 -9.73
N SER A 50 23.41 6.90 -9.89
CA SER A 50 22.41 7.94 -10.12
C SER A 50 21.74 8.39 -8.83
N ARG A 51 22.28 9.45 -8.23
CA ARG A 51 21.74 10.04 -6.99
C ARG A 51 20.28 10.48 -7.14
N MET A 52 19.91 11.03 -8.29
CA MET A 52 18.56 11.55 -8.54
C MET A 52 17.51 10.43 -8.51
N ASN A 53 17.81 9.27 -9.10
CA ASN A 53 16.89 8.13 -9.08
C ASN A 53 16.73 7.56 -7.66
N ALA A 54 17.80 7.54 -6.87
CA ALA A 54 17.74 7.13 -5.47
C ALA A 54 16.86 8.06 -4.63
N TYR A 55 17.00 9.38 -4.77
CA TYR A 55 16.15 10.38 -4.10
C TYR A 55 14.66 10.16 -4.37
N VAL A 56 14.34 9.94 -5.65
CA VAL A 56 12.97 9.69 -6.10
C VAL A 56 12.44 8.39 -5.51
N MET A 57 13.22 7.31 -5.52
CA MET A 57 12.81 6.02 -4.96
C MET A 57 12.58 6.07 -3.46
N TRP A 58 13.47 6.71 -2.70
CA TRP A 58 13.28 6.91 -1.25
C TRP A 58 11.98 7.64 -0.94
N THR A 59 11.72 8.69 -1.70
CA THR A 59 10.50 9.51 -1.60
C THR A 59 9.24 8.69 -1.90
N LEU A 60 9.24 7.93 -2.99
CA LEU A 60 8.12 7.07 -3.38
C LEU A 60 7.83 6.02 -2.30
N VAL A 61 8.84 5.26 -1.89
CA VAL A 61 8.70 4.19 -0.91
C VAL A 61 8.17 4.71 0.43
N LEU A 62 8.65 5.86 0.90
CA LEU A 62 8.19 6.47 2.15
C LEU A 62 6.76 7.05 2.06
N THR A 63 6.32 7.41 0.87
CA THR A 63 4.97 7.97 0.65
C THR A 63 3.89 6.89 0.61
N VAL A 64 4.18 5.72 0.04
CA VAL A 64 3.20 4.66 -0.18
C VAL A 64 2.64 4.11 1.14
N THR A 65 1.33 3.90 1.20
CA THR A 65 0.62 3.22 2.30
C THR A 65 -0.14 2.05 1.69
N GLY A 66 0.00 0.85 2.25
CA GLY A 66 -0.63 -0.35 1.68
C GLY A 66 -2.05 -0.55 2.19
N PHE A 67 -3.06 -0.17 1.39
CA PHE A 67 -4.46 -0.29 1.80
C PHE A 67 -4.86 -1.72 2.23
N PRO A 68 -4.53 -2.80 1.48
CA PRO A 68 -4.91 -4.16 1.90
C PRO A 68 -4.35 -4.57 3.25
N VAL A 69 -3.11 -4.17 3.55
CA VAL A 69 -2.45 -4.50 4.83
C VAL A 69 -3.04 -3.68 5.97
N VAL A 70 -3.43 -2.42 5.72
CA VAL A 70 -4.16 -1.59 6.71
C VAL A 70 -5.52 -2.20 7.03
N VAL A 71 -6.26 -2.67 6.03
CA VAL A 71 -7.55 -3.37 6.22
C VAL A 71 -7.35 -4.61 7.07
N HIS A 72 -6.35 -5.42 6.76
CA HIS A 72 -6.05 -6.64 7.49
C HIS A 72 -5.68 -6.35 8.95
N ALA A 73 -4.74 -5.41 9.19
CA ALA A 73 -4.33 -5.01 10.53
C ALA A 73 -5.51 -4.47 11.37
N LEU A 74 -6.38 -3.63 10.79
CA LEU A 74 -7.58 -3.14 11.47
C LEU A 74 -8.60 -4.23 11.78
N THR A 75 -8.68 -5.25 10.93
CA THR A 75 -9.56 -6.41 11.11
C THR A 75 -9.06 -7.27 12.27
N GLU A 76 -7.76 -7.59 12.30
CA GLU A 76 -7.12 -8.33 13.40
C GLU A 76 -7.27 -7.60 14.74
N LEU A 77 -7.08 -6.28 14.73
CA LEU A 77 -7.23 -5.43 15.92
C LEU A 77 -8.70 -5.18 16.32
N LYS A 78 -9.67 -5.68 15.56
CA LYS A 78 -11.12 -5.44 15.74
C LYS A 78 -11.50 -3.96 15.77
N LEU A 79 -10.73 -3.12 15.07
CA LEU A 79 -10.95 -1.67 14.98
C LEU A 79 -11.67 -1.23 13.70
N LEU A 80 -11.86 -2.15 12.74
CA LEU A 80 -12.41 -1.90 11.40
C LEU A 80 -13.67 -1.01 11.41
N TYR A 81 -14.63 -1.31 12.30
CA TYR A 81 -15.92 -0.61 12.37
C TYR A 81 -15.94 0.61 13.28
N THR A 82 -14.83 0.92 13.97
CA THR A 82 -14.74 2.09 14.85
C THR A 82 -14.63 3.39 14.04
N ARG A 83 -14.86 4.54 14.70
CA ARG A 83 -14.67 5.86 14.06
C ARG A 83 -13.23 6.03 13.54
N LEU A 84 -12.23 5.56 14.30
CA LEU A 84 -10.83 5.59 13.89
C LEU A 84 -10.60 4.68 12.66
N GLY A 85 -11.10 3.45 12.71
CA GLY A 85 -10.99 2.48 11.60
C GLY A 85 -11.59 3.01 10.29
N LYS A 86 -12.78 3.61 10.33
CA LYS A 86 -13.40 4.23 9.14
C LYS A 86 -12.56 5.36 8.54
N ILE A 87 -11.97 6.21 9.38
CA ILE A 87 -11.07 7.29 8.92
C ILE A 87 -9.78 6.69 8.34
N ALA A 88 -9.19 5.69 9.01
CA ALA A 88 -7.99 5.01 8.54
C ALA A 88 -8.20 4.32 7.18
N LEU A 89 -9.29 3.56 7.03
CA LEU A 89 -9.64 2.86 5.78
C LEU A 89 -9.82 3.83 4.61
N THR A 90 -10.63 4.88 4.80
CA THR A 90 -10.87 5.88 3.75
C THR A 90 -9.59 6.61 3.38
N THR A 91 -8.79 7.02 4.37
CA THR A 91 -7.49 7.69 4.14
C THR A 91 -6.50 6.77 3.43
N ALA A 92 -6.42 5.50 3.84
CA ALA A 92 -5.53 4.50 3.25
C ALA A 92 -5.92 4.17 1.80
N MET A 93 -7.22 4.04 1.50
CA MET A 93 -7.73 3.80 0.15
C MET A 93 -7.37 4.94 -0.81
N ILE A 94 -7.54 6.19 -0.36
CA ILE A 94 -7.15 7.37 -1.13
C ILE A 94 -5.63 7.39 -1.33
N SER A 95 -4.88 7.10 -0.27
CA SER A 95 -3.42 7.05 -0.32
C SER A 95 -2.90 5.96 -1.26
N ASP A 96 -3.53 4.79 -1.29
CA ASP A 96 -3.19 3.69 -2.19
C ASP A 96 -3.46 4.09 -3.65
N THR A 97 -4.59 4.76 -3.91
CA THR A 97 -4.92 5.29 -5.24
C THR A 97 -3.84 6.27 -5.74
N TYR A 98 -3.47 7.25 -4.90
CA TYR A 98 -2.40 8.19 -5.24
C TYR A 98 -1.04 7.51 -5.39
N ALA A 99 -0.76 6.45 -4.61
CA ALA A 99 0.46 5.68 -4.73
C ALA A 99 0.56 4.99 -6.11
N TRP A 100 -0.53 4.41 -6.62
CA TRP A 100 -0.57 3.83 -7.96
C TRP A 100 -0.38 4.87 -9.07
N ILE A 101 -0.98 6.04 -8.91
CA ILE A 101 -0.80 7.16 -9.85
C ILE A 101 0.67 7.60 -9.84
N LEU A 102 1.26 7.84 -8.67
CA LEU A 102 2.68 8.21 -8.56
C LEU A 102 3.60 7.13 -9.10
N PHE A 103 3.33 5.86 -8.81
CA PHE A 103 4.12 4.74 -9.33
C PHE A 103 4.13 4.73 -10.86
N THR A 104 2.95 4.86 -11.47
CA THR A 104 2.79 4.89 -12.93
C THR A 104 3.50 6.08 -13.56
N LEU A 105 3.45 7.24 -12.91
CA LEU A 105 4.05 8.47 -13.44
C LEU A 105 5.57 8.53 -13.23
N VAL A 106 6.08 8.07 -12.09
CA VAL A 106 7.45 8.38 -11.66
C VAL A 106 8.43 7.26 -11.96
N VAL A 107 8.02 6.00 -11.88
CA VAL A 107 8.91 4.86 -12.15
C VAL A 107 9.52 4.89 -13.55
N PRO A 108 8.79 5.25 -14.63
CA PRO A 108 9.39 5.41 -15.96
C PRO A 108 10.56 6.39 -16.01
N PHE A 109 10.53 7.47 -15.24
CA PHE A 109 11.61 8.45 -15.20
C PHE A 109 12.89 7.88 -14.57
N SER A 110 12.75 6.96 -13.62
CA SER A 110 13.88 6.29 -13.01
C SER A 110 14.48 5.18 -13.90
N ILE A 111 13.71 4.65 -14.86
CA ILE A 111 14.13 3.52 -15.72
C ILE A 111 14.59 4.00 -17.10
N ASN A 112 13.82 4.86 -17.76
CA ASN A 112 13.96 5.17 -19.19
C ASN A 112 14.49 6.59 -19.48
N GLY A 113 14.77 7.39 -18.45
CA GLY A 113 15.30 8.75 -18.59
C GLY A 113 14.46 9.61 -19.53
N THR A 114 15.03 10.04 -20.67
CA THR A 114 14.35 10.90 -21.65
C THR A 114 13.15 10.26 -22.35
N ARG A 115 13.11 8.92 -22.46
CA ARG A 115 11.96 8.19 -23.04
C ARG A 115 10.81 8.00 -22.04
N ALA A 116 10.99 8.40 -20.78
CA ALA A 116 9.99 8.26 -19.74
C ALA A 116 8.66 8.94 -20.09
N ILE A 117 8.71 10.11 -20.74
CA ILE A 117 7.51 10.85 -21.15
C ILE A 117 6.66 10.02 -22.11
N TYR A 118 7.30 9.37 -23.09
CA TYR A 118 6.61 8.48 -24.03
C TYR A 118 6.03 7.24 -23.34
N SER A 119 6.76 6.66 -22.39
CA SER A 119 6.29 5.52 -21.58
C SER A 119 5.08 5.88 -20.72
N VAL A 120 5.11 7.04 -20.05
CA VAL A 120 3.98 7.54 -19.26
C VAL A 120 2.79 7.82 -20.15
N PHE A 121 2.97 8.55 -21.26
CA PHE A 121 1.88 8.92 -22.15
C PHE A 121 1.21 7.68 -22.79
N SER A 122 2.01 6.72 -23.26
CA SER A 122 1.50 5.47 -23.82
C SER A 122 0.79 4.60 -22.77
N THR A 123 1.30 4.55 -21.54
CA THR A 123 0.63 3.82 -20.45
C THR A 123 -0.69 4.49 -20.07
N VAL A 124 -0.75 5.82 -20.04
CA VAL A 124 -2.00 6.55 -19.79
C VAL A 124 -3.02 6.24 -20.90
N ILE A 125 -2.62 6.29 -22.17
CA ILE A 125 -3.48 5.89 -23.30
C ILE A 125 -3.96 4.45 -23.14
N PHE A 126 -3.07 3.52 -22.78
CA PHE A 126 -3.43 2.14 -22.52
C PHE A 126 -4.50 2.02 -21.42
N VAL A 127 -4.35 2.74 -20.29
CA VAL A 127 -5.36 2.78 -19.22
C VAL A 127 -6.70 3.31 -19.74
N PHE A 128 -6.69 4.37 -20.55
CA PHE A 128 -7.90 4.88 -21.20
C PHE A 128 -8.57 3.84 -22.11
N ILE A 129 -7.81 3.19 -22.98
CA ILE A 129 -8.33 2.12 -23.85
C ILE A 129 -8.94 0.99 -23.01
N CYS A 130 -8.24 0.59 -21.94
CA CYS A 130 -8.68 -0.47 -21.07
C CYS A 130 -10.01 -0.11 -20.37
N ILE A 131 -10.17 1.13 -19.89
CA ILE A 131 -11.40 1.59 -19.23
C ILE A 131 -12.56 1.81 -20.21
N TYR A 132 -12.32 2.39 -21.38
CA TYR A 132 -13.39 2.82 -22.30
C TYR A 132 -13.71 1.80 -23.40
N VAL A 133 -12.79 0.91 -23.75
CA VAL A 133 -12.97 -0.09 -24.81
C VAL A 133 -12.99 -1.50 -24.23
N VAL A 134 -11.97 -1.89 -23.46
CA VAL A 134 -11.85 -3.27 -22.98
C VAL A 134 -12.92 -3.58 -21.92
N ARG A 135 -13.13 -2.67 -20.95
CA ARG A 135 -14.14 -2.84 -19.90
C ARG A 135 -15.55 -3.11 -20.42
N PRO A 136 -16.18 -2.28 -21.27
CA PRO A 136 -17.54 -2.56 -21.71
C PRO A 136 -17.66 -3.87 -22.49
N ILE A 137 -16.61 -4.28 -23.22
CA ILE A 137 -16.58 -5.57 -23.91
C ILE A 137 -16.55 -6.72 -22.90
N ILE A 138 -15.63 -6.67 -21.94
CA ILE A 138 -15.47 -7.68 -20.90
C ILE A 138 -16.74 -7.80 -20.06
N VAL A 139 -17.30 -6.68 -19.59
CA VAL A 139 -18.54 -6.66 -18.80
C VAL A 139 -19.70 -7.28 -19.58
N LYS A 140 -19.88 -6.91 -20.86
CA LYS A 140 -20.97 -7.45 -21.69
C LYS A 140 -20.83 -8.96 -21.94
N VAL A 141 -19.61 -9.46 -22.07
CA VAL A 141 -19.35 -10.90 -22.24
C VAL A 141 -19.55 -11.66 -20.93
N ILE A 142 -19.00 -11.15 -19.83
CA ILE A 142 -19.04 -11.78 -18.52
C ILE A 142 -20.47 -11.81 -17.97
N ASP A 143 -21.21 -10.69 -18.01
CA ASP A 143 -22.56 -10.63 -17.44
C ASP A 143 -23.51 -11.56 -18.19
N ARG A 144 -23.47 -11.58 -19.53
CA ARG A 144 -24.29 -12.49 -20.35
C ARG A 144 -24.04 -13.97 -20.05
N LYS A 145 -22.80 -14.35 -19.77
CA LYS A 145 -22.44 -15.75 -19.45
C LYS A 145 -22.73 -16.11 -18.00
N THR A 146 -22.50 -15.17 -17.08
CA THR A 146 -22.77 -15.34 -15.65
C THR A 146 -24.27 -15.48 -15.38
N GLU A 147 -25.12 -14.77 -16.11
CA GLU A 147 -26.58 -14.92 -16.01
C GLU A 147 -27.08 -16.31 -16.45
N ARG A 148 -26.33 -16.99 -17.32
CA ARG A 148 -26.68 -18.33 -17.85
C ARG A 148 -25.99 -19.48 -17.12
N ASP A 149 -25.12 -19.18 -16.15
CA ASP A 149 -24.29 -20.16 -15.42
C ASP A 149 -23.46 -21.08 -16.34
N GLU A 150 -23.04 -20.56 -17.50
CA GLU A 150 -22.33 -21.31 -18.56
C GLU A 150 -20.79 -21.27 -18.39
N TRP A 151 -20.28 -21.10 -17.17
CA TRP A 151 -18.84 -21.00 -16.95
C TRP A 151 -18.16 -22.37 -17.06
N ASP A 152 -17.24 -22.47 -18.03
CA ASP A 152 -16.28 -23.57 -18.15
C ASP A 152 -14.93 -23.13 -17.57
N ASP A 153 -14.20 -24.04 -16.91
CA ASP A 153 -12.92 -23.76 -16.24
C ASP A 153 -11.90 -23.16 -17.23
N ASN A 154 -11.92 -23.61 -18.49
CA ASN A 154 -11.07 -23.07 -19.55
C ASN A 154 -11.36 -21.61 -19.89
N GLN A 155 -12.63 -21.21 -19.82
CA GLN A 155 -13.04 -19.82 -20.11
C GLN A 155 -12.64 -18.89 -18.98
N LEU A 156 -12.77 -19.36 -17.73
CA LEU A 156 -12.28 -18.63 -16.57
C LEU A 156 -10.76 -18.43 -16.66
N LEU A 157 -10.01 -19.49 -17.00
CA LEU A 157 -8.57 -19.42 -17.24
C LEU A 157 -8.23 -18.39 -18.31
N PHE A 158 -8.98 -18.34 -19.41
CA PHE A 158 -8.77 -17.34 -20.47
C PHE A 158 -8.92 -15.89 -19.95
N VAL A 159 -9.90 -15.64 -19.09
CA VAL A 159 -10.06 -14.32 -18.46
C VAL A 159 -8.91 -14.04 -17.48
N VAL A 160 -8.45 -15.02 -16.71
CA VAL A 160 -7.28 -14.86 -15.82
C VAL A 160 -6.00 -14.58 -16.63
N MET A 161 -5.85 -15.20 -17.81
CA MET A 161 -4.72 -14.96 -18.71
C MET A 161 -4.63 -13.51 -19.21
N GLY A 162 -5.75 -12.77 -19.21
CA GLY A 162 -5.76 -11.34 -19.50
C GLY A 162 -4.88 -10.51 -18.55
N ILE A 163 -4.64 -10.99 -17.32
CA ILE A 163 -3.69 -10.37 -16.37
C ILE A 163 -2.28 -10.35 -16.99
N PHE A 164 -1.81 -11.47 -17.52
CA PHE A 164 -0.48 -11.59 -18.12
C PHE A 164 -0.36 -10.78 -19.41
N VAL A 165 -1.42 -10.73 -20.23
CA VAL A 165 -1.44 -9.91 -21.45
C VAL A 165 -1.32 -8.43 -21.10
N CYS A 166 -2.11 -7.94 -20.15
CA CYS A 166 -2.04 -6.54 -19.72
C CYS A 166 -0.70 -6.21 -19.08
N ALA A 167 -0.16 -7.12 -18.25
CA ALA A 167 1.15 -6.97 -17.66
C ALA A 167 2.24 -6.86 -18.74
N TYR A 168 2.24 -7.77 -19.72
CA TYR A 168 3.19 -7.75 -20.84
C TYR A 168 3.10 -6.45 -21.64
N ILE A 169 1.89 -5.98 -21.99
CA ILE A 169 1.72 -4.72 -22.71
C ILE A 169 2.35 -3.57 -21.90
N THR A 170 2.00 -3.40 -20.63
CA THR A 170 2.57 -2.30 -19.82
C THR A 170 4.08 -2.39 -19.61
N ASP A 171 4.64 -3.61 -19.57
CA ASP A 171 6.09 -3.79 -19.49
C ASP A 171 6.78 -3.36 -20.79
N THR A 172 6.21 -3.71 -21.95
CA THR A 172 6.71 -3.25 -23.27
C THR A 172 6.59 -1.74 -23.48
N LEU A 173 5.59 -1.10 -22.86
CA LEU A 173 5.44 0.35 -22.85
C LEU A 173 6.49 1.04 -21.95
N GLY A 174 7.20 0.28 -21.11
CA GLY A 174 8.32 0.76 -20.30
C GLY A 174 7.91 1.38 -18.97
N THR A 175 6.79 0.98 -18.37
CA THR A 175 6.46 1.31 -16.97
C THR A 175 6.89 0.17 -16.06
N HIS A 176 6.01 -0.80 -15.87
CA HIS A 176 6.22 -2.06 -15.18
C HIS A 176 4.97 -2.90 -15.38
N GLY A 177 5.12 -4.22 -15.57
CA GLY A 177 3.98 -5.11 -15.76
C GLY A 177 2.93 -5.13 -14.64
N ILE A 178 3.27 -4.64 -13.44
CA ILE A 178 2.35 -4.60 -12.29
C ILE A 178 1.22 -3.60 -12.54
N VAL A 179 1.50 -2.50 -13.25
CA VAL A 179 0.49 -1.49 -13.58
C VAL A 179 -0.60 -2.12 -14.46
N GLY A 180 -0.21 -2.90 -15.48
CA GLY A 180 -1.14 -3.59 -16.35
C GLY A 180 -2.00 -4.62 -15.64
N ALA A 181 -1.38 -5.43 -14.77
CA ALA A 181 -2.11 -6.40 -13.94
C ALA A 181 -3.14 -5.71 -13.02
N PHE A 182 -2.75 -4.59 -12.39
CA PHE A 182 -3.65 -3.81 -11.54
C PHE A 182 -4.82 -3.19 -12.32
N VAL A 183 -4.54 -2.58 -13.48
CA VAL A 183 -5.56 -2.00 -14.37
C VAL A 183 -6.55 -3.06 -14.84
N TYR A 184 -6.06 -4.25 -15.21
CA TYR A 184 -6.92 -5.36 -15.59
C TYR A 184 -7.86 -5.78 -14.45
N GLY A 185 -7.34 -5.92 -13.23
CA GLY A 185 -8.16 -6.21 -12.05
C GLY A 185 -9.22 -5.14 -11.76
N LEU A 186 -8.95 -3.86 -12.03
CA LEU A 186 -9.93 -2.77 -11.88
C LEU A 186 -11.07 -2.83 -12.90
N ILE A 187 -10.83 -3.42 -14.06
CA ILE A 187 -11.77 -3.48 -15.18
C ILE A 187 -12.75 -4.63 -15.05
N LEU A 188 -12.37 -5.69 -14.35
CA LEU A 188 -13.24 -6.84 -14.09
C LEU A 188 -14.53 -6.40 -13.35
N PRO A 189 -15.71 -6.86 -13.78
CA PRO A 189 -16.97 -6.54 -13.12
C PRO A 189 -17.03 -7.13 -11.72
N HIS A 190 -17.62 -6.39 -10.77
CA HIS A 190 -17.86 -6.88 -9.41
C HIS A 190 -19.18 -7.69 -9.39
N SER A 191 -19.17 -8.87 -10.01
CA SER A 191 -20.31 -9.80 -10.04
C SER A 191 -19.92 -11.18 -9.49
N LYS A 192 -20.81 -12.18 -9.53
CA LYS A 192 -20.50 -13.57 -9.13
C LYS A 192 -19.22 -14.12 -9.80
N PHE A 193 -18.91 -13.62 -11.00
CA PHE A 193 -17.68 -13.93 -11.69
C PHE A 193 -16.42 -13.48 -10.93
N ALA A 194 -16.44 -12.29 -10.34
CA ALA A 194 -15.31 -11.81 -9.53
C ALA A 194 -15.08 -12.71 -8.31
N ASP A 195 -16.14 -13.22 -7.68
CA ASP A 195 -16.00 -14.14 -6.55
C ASP A 195 -15.32 -15.46 -6.99
N MET A 196 -15.71 -16.00 -8.15
CA MET A 196 -15.11 -17.22 -8.73
C MET A 196 -13.64 -17.02 -9.14
N VAL A 197 -13.31 -15.89 -9.78
CA VAL A 197 -11.91 -15.54 -10.08
C VAL A 197 -11.12 -15.36 -8.77
N THR A 198 -11.72 -14.72 -7.77
CA THR A 198 -11.07 -14.48 -6.49
C THR A 198 -10.79 -15.80 -5.77
N SER A 199 -11.72 -16.75 -5.73
CA SER A 199 -11.46 -18.04 -5.07
C SER A 199 -10.29 -18.80 -5.69
N ILE A 200 -10.18 -18.81 -7.03
CA ILE A 200 -9.10 -19.52 -7.72
C ILE A 200 -7.77 -18.77 -7.60
N THR A 201 -7.82 -17.44 -7.64
CA THR A 201 -6.63 -16.60 -7.51
C THR A 201 -6.14 -16.53 -6.06
N ASP A 202 -7.02 -16.63 -5.07
CA ASP A 202 -6.66 -16.64 -3.65
C ASP A 202 -5.97 -17.96 -3.27
N ASP A 203 -6.47 -19.10 -3.75
CA ASP A 203 -5.84 -20.39 -3.48
C ASP A 203 -4.45 -20.47 -4.12
N PHE A 204 -4.32 -20.18 -5.43
CA PHE A 204 -3.03 -20.27 -6.11
C PHE A 204 -2.11 -19.09 -5.78
N GLY A 205 -2.62 -17.87 -5.89
CA GLY A 205 -1.87 -16.64 -5.66
C GLY A 205 -1.50 -16.47 -4.19
N GLY A 206 -2.45 -16.67 -3.28
CA GLY A 206 -2.25 -16.52 -1.84
C GLY A 206 -1.41 -17.64 -1.23
N ALA A 207 -1.66 -18.90 -1.58
CA ALA A 207 -0.94 -20.03 -0.96
C ALA A 207 0.42 -20.31 -1.61
N PHE A 208 0.61 -20.00 -2.90
CA PHE A 208 1.84 -20.34 -3.62
C PHE A 208 2.64 -19.11 -4.07
N LEU A 209 2.06 -18.20 -4.85
CA LEU A 209 2.81 -17.07 -5.44
C LEU A 209 3.28 -16.05 -4.40
N VAL A 210 2.43 -15.71 -3.43
CA VAL A 210 2.74 -14.74 -2.37
C VAL A 210 3.93 -15.22 -1.53
N PRO A 211 3.95 -16.44 -0.94
CA PRO A 211 5.11 -16.93 -0.20
C PRO A 211 6.40 -16.95 -1.03
N LEU A 212 6.33 -17.36 -2.30
CA LEU A 212 7.50 -17.35 -3.20
C LEU A 212 8.04 -15.93 -3.42
N TYR A 213 7.15 -14.97 -3.68
CA TYR A 213 7.54 -13.56 -3.87
C TYR A 213 8.24 -12.98 -2.63
N PHE A 214 7.66 -13.21 -1.45
CA PHE A 214 8.24 -12.72 -0.20
C PHE A 214 9.53 -13.47 0.19
N SER A 215 9.63 -14.76 -0.11
CA SER A 215 10.85 -15.55 0.08
C SER A 215 12.00 -15.00 -0.78
N GLY A 216 11.76 -14.79 -2.08
CA GLY A 216 12.75 -14.20 -2.99
C GLY A 216 13.16 -12.78 -2.58
N SER A 217 12.20 -11.95 -2.17
CA SER A 217 12.47 -10.61 -1.64
C SER A 217 13.32 -10.66 -0.36
N GLY A 218 13.06 -11.65 0.51
CA GLY A 218 13.78 -11.87 1.75
C GLY A 218 15.21 -12.36 1.54
N MET A 219 15.46 -13.22 0.54
CA MET A 219 16.81 -13.69 0.20
C MET A 219 17.74 -12.56 -0.25
N ARG A 220 17.19 -11.49 -0.83
CA ARG A 220 17.96 -10.28 -1.20
C ARG A 220 18.40 -9.47 0.03
N LEU A 221 17.78 -9.68 1.20
CA LEU A 221 18.11 -8.93 2.41
C LEU A 221 19.34 -9.49 3.10
N SER A 222 20.38 -8.65 3.17
CA SER A 222 21.65 -9.00 3.81
C SER A 222 21.88 -8.16 5.05
N PHE A 223 21.28 -8.57 6.19
CA PHE A 223 21.46 -7.86 7.47
C PHE A 223 22.92 -7.75 7.92
N SER A 224 23.76 -8.70 7.53
CA SER A 224 25.20 -8.68 7.82
C SER A 224 25.87 -7.39 7.34
N ILE A 225 25.39 -6.80 6.24
CA ILE A 225 25.93 -5.55 5.69
C ILE A 225 25.68 -4.38 6.64
N ILE A 226 24.56 -4.38 7.37
CA ILE A 226 24.25 -3.34 8.35
C ILE A 226 25.18 -3.43 9.56
N PHE A 227 25.42 -4.64 10.07
CA PHE A 227 26.20 -4.85 11.30
C PHE A 227 27.72 -4.84 11.10
N GLN A 228 28.21 -5.10 9.89
CA GLN A 228 29.65 -5.04 9.58
C GLN A 228 30.20 -3.62 9.49
N GLN A 229 29.35 -2.60 9.52
CA GLN A 229 29.78 -1.21 9.47
C GLN A 229 30.14 -0.69 10.87
N PRO A 230 31.20 0.14 10.99
CA PRO A 230 31.55 0.78 12.27
C PRO A 230 30.40 1.65 12.80
N ASN A 231 29.57 2.19 11.90
CA ASN A 231 28.45 3.08 12.21
C ASN A 231 27.08 2.36 12.22
N TRP A 232 27.03 1.07 12.53
CA TRP A 232 25.77 0.31 12.59
C TRP A 232 24.68 0.92 13.51
N PRO A 233 24.98 1.59 14.66
CA PRO A 233 23.94 2.19 15.50
C PRO A 233 23.27 3.38 14.81
N LEU A 234 24.03 4.18 14.07
CA LEU A 234 23.52 5.30 13.27
C LEU A 234 22.60 4.78 12.16
N THR A 235 22.91 3.63 11.57
CA THR A 235 22.03 2.99 10.58
C THR A 235 20.69 2.59 11.18
N LEU A 236 20.68 1.98 12.37
CA LEU A 236 19.44 1.66 13.07
C LEU A 236 18.63 2.91 13.40
N MET A 237 19.31 4.00 13.79
CA MET A 237 18.67 5.29 13.97
C MET A 237 18.00 5.78 12.68
N VAL A 238 18.65 5.66 11.51
CA VAL A 238 18.05 5.99 10.22
C VAL A 238 16.79 5.16 9.99
N ILE A 239 16.85 3.84 10.21
CA ILE A 239 15.72 2.92 10.01
C ILE A 239 14.51 3.35 10.86
N ILE A 240 14.73 3.69 12.13
CA ILE A 240 13.67 4.21 13.01
C ILE A 240 13.15 5.56 12.51
N LEU A 241 14.05 6.42 12.06
CA LEU A 241 13.71 7.76 11.57
C LEU A 241 12.84 7.72 10.30
N LEU A 242 12.94 6.65 9.48
CA LEU A 242 12.04 6.43 8.33
C LEU A 242 10.55 6.42 8.73
N CYS A 243 10.22 6.03 9.97
CA CYS A 243 8.84 5.97 10.45
C CYS A 243 8.24 7.35 10.76
N VAL A 244 9.12 8.31 11.10
CA VAL A 244 8.71 9.60 11.65
C VAL A 244 7.94 10.48 10.65
N PRO A 245 8.36 10.63 9.37
CA PRO A 245 7.68 11.51 8.43
C PRO A 245 6.19 11.24 8.30
N LYS A 246 5.80 9.97 8.16
CA LYS A 246 4.40 9.59 7.97
C LYS A 246 3.59 9.81 9.26
N ILE A 247 4.12 9.39 10.40
CA ILE A 247 3.44 9.59 11.69
C ILE A 247 3.26 11.09 11.99
N LEU A 248 4.30 11.89 11.79
CA LEU A 248 4.24 13.32 12.06
C LEU A 248 3.28 14.06 11.13
N SER A 249 3.24 13.67 9.85
CA SER A 249 2.33 14.27 8.86
C SER A 249 0.84 14.06 9.17
N THR A 250 0.51 12.88 9.70
CA THR A 250 -0.86 12.52 10.09
C THR A 250 -1.24 13.17 11.42
N LEU A 251 -0.31 13.23 12.39
CA LEU A 251 -0.49 13.99 13.63
C LEU A 251 -0.78 15.46 13.35
N PHE A 252 0.02 16.08 12.47
CA PHE A 252 -0.17 17.47 12.08
C PHE A 252 -1.54 17.69 11.45
N ALA A 253 -1.95 16.87 10.47
CA ALA A 253 -3.28 17.01 9.86
C ALA A 253 -4.42 16.75 10.85
N THR A 254 -4.31 15.74 11.71
CA THR A 254 -5.36 15.41 12.70
C THR A 254 -5.51 16.48 13.77
N PHE A 255 -4.44 17.21 14.11
CA PHE A 255 -4.46 18.37 14.99
C PHE A 255 -5.35 19.49 14.45
N PHE A 256 -5.27 19.83 13.14
CA PHE A 256 -6.16 20.82 12.52
C PHE A 256 -7.64 20.43 12.56
N PHE A 257 -7.95 19.13 12.63
CA PHE A 257 -9.32 18.64 12.75
C PHE A 257 -9.77 18.38 14.20
N GLY A 258 -9.02 18.88 15.19
CA GLY A 258 -9.35 18.79 16.61
C GLY A 258 -9.45 17.36 17.15
N MET A 259 -8.72 16.40 16.57
CA MET A 259 -8.68 15.03 17.10
C MET A 259 -7.85 14.96 18.37
N ARG A 260 -8.20 14.04 19.27
CA ARG A 260 -7.36 13.74 20.44
C ARG A 260 -6.00 13.24 19.95
N ASN A 261 -4.91 13.76 20.51
CA ASN A 261 -3.53 13.39 20.12
C ASN A 261 -3.30 11.87 20.11
N ARG A 262 -3.91 11.13 21.04
CA ARG A 262 -3.85 9.67 21.08
C ARG A 262 -4.45 9.00 19.83
N ASP A 263 -5.61 9.49 19.39
CA ASP A 263 -6.28 8.98 18.19
C ASP A 263 -5.51 9.39 16.92
N GLY A 264 -4.94 10.60 16.90
CA GLY A 264 -4.06 11.05 15.82
C GLY A 264 -2.78 10.23 15.70
N PHE A 265 -2.13 9.91 16.82
CA PHE A 265 -0.91 9.09 16.85
C PHE A 265 -1.20 7.66 16.39
N ALA A 266 -2.29 7.06 16.88
CA ALA A 266 -2.71 5.75 16.44
C ALA A 266 -3.05 5.71 14.95
N LEU A 267 -3.73 6.75 14.44
CA LEU A 267 -3.99 6.88 13.01
C LEU A 267 -2.68 6.94 12.22
N GLY A 268 -1.70 7.70 12.70
CA GLY A 268 -0.39 7.80 12.07
C GLY A 268 0.38 6.50 12.02
N ILE A 269 0.36 5.72 13.09
CA ILE A 269 0.95 4.39 13.12
C ILE A 269 0.24 3.48 12.11
N ILE A 270 -1.09 3.44 12.12
CA ILE A 270 -1.89 2.63 11.18
C ILE A 270 -1.61 3.02 9.72
N LEU A 271 -1.50 4.31 9.41
CA LEU A 271 -1.22 4.78 8.05
C LEU A 271 0.25 4.65 7.64
N ASN A 272 1.14 4.34 8.58
CA ASN A 272 2.54 4.04 8.31
C ASN A 272 2.75 2.58 7.88
N THR A 273 1.73 1.72 7.96
CA THR A 273 1.76 0.35 7.46
C THR A 273 2.08 0.33 5.97
N LYS A 274 3.16 -0.37 5.62
CA LYS A 274 3.60 -0.54 4.24
C LYS A 274 3.00 -1.83 3.69
N GLY A 275 2.70 -1.82 2.39
CA GLY A 275 2.11 -2.96 1.71
C GLY A 275 3.10 -3.68 0.79
N ALA A 276 2.61 -4.75 0.16
CA ALA A 276 3.31 -5.45 -0.92
C ALA A 276 3.79 -4.48 -2.01
N VAL A 277 3.00 -3.44 -2.32
CA VAL A 277 3.37 -2.39 -3.29
C VAL A 277 4.71 -1.72 -2.95
N ALA A 278 4.96 -1.40 -1.68
CA ALA A 278 6.23 -0.75 -1.29
C ALA A 278 7.44 -1.67 -1.51
N LEU A 279 7.29 -2.97 -1.22
CA LEU A 279 8.32 -3.97 -1.50
C LEU A 279 8.49 -4.23 -3.00
N MET A 280 7.41 -4.20 -3.76
CA MET A 280 7.47 -4.27 -5.23
C MET A 280 8.30 -3.12 -5.79
N MET A 281 8.06 -1.89 -5.35
CA MET A 281 8.87 -0.72 -5.76
C MET A 281 10.35 -0.92 -5.42
N LEU A 282 10.67 -1.43 -4.23
CA LEU A 282 12.05 -1.69 -3.81
C LEU A 282 12.70 -2.79 -4.65
N ASN A 283 12.00 -3.88 -4.95
CA ASN A 283 12.49 -4.94 -5.82
C ASN A 283 12.73 -4.44 -7.24
N THR A 284 11.80 -3.66 -7.81
CA THR A 284 12.01 -3.02 -9.12
C THR A 284 13.24 -2.13 -9.11
N ALA A 285 13.42 -1.33 -8.06
CA ALA A 285 14.57 -0.44 -7.94
C ALA A 285 15.90 -1.20 -7.78
N TRP A 286 15.87 -2.37 -7.14
CA TRP A 286 17.01 -3.28 -7.09
C TRP A 286 17.31 -3.91 -8.45
N ASP A 287 16.29 -4.45 -9.14
CA ASP A 287 16.44 -5.14 -10.42
C ASP A 287 16.96 -4.22 -11.53
N LYS A 288 16.62 -2.93 -11.45
CA LYS A 288 17.12 -1.88 -12.35
C LYS A 288 18.43 -1.25 -11.87
N SER A 289 19.06 -1.80 -10.82
CA SER A 289 20.30 -1.31 -10.21
C SER A 289 20.25 0.17 -9.80
N ILE A 290 19.06 0.67 -9.47
CA ILE A 290 18.85 2.05 -8.99
C ILE A 290 19.30 2.17 -7.54
N LEU A 291 19.10 1.12 -6.73
CA LEU A 291 19.52 1.08 -5.33
C LEU A 291 20.73 0.18 -5.16
N SER A 292 21.71 0.66 -4.39
CA SER A 292 22.83 -0.15 -3.94
C SER A 292 22.39 -1.18 -2.89
N VAL A 293 23.23 -2.20 -2.67
CA VAL A 293 22.95 -3.27 -1.71
C VAL A 293 22.64 -2.76 -0.29
N PRO A 294 23.44 -1.83 0.29
CA PRO A 294 23.16 -1.31 1.63
C PRO A 294 21.84 -0.54 1.69
N THR A 295 21.59 0.32 0.71
CA THR A 295 20.40 1.17 0.65
C THR A 295 19.10 0.38 0.54
N TYR A 296 19.08 -0.65 -0.30
CA TYR A 296 17.92 -1.56 -0.39
C TYR A 296 17.68 -2.30 0.92
N THR A 297 18.75 -2.77 1.58
CA THR A 297 18.63 -3.47 2.87
C THR A 297 18.07 -2.54 3.95
N VAL A 298 18.56 -1.31 4.03
CA VAL A 298 18.08 -0.29 4.99
C VAL A 298 16.61 0.07 4.73
N LEU A 299 16.24 0.39 3.49
CA LEU A 299 14.84 0.74 3.18
C LEU A 299 13.88 -0.43 3.42
N THR A 300 14.24 -1.63 2.96
CA THR A 300 13.39 -2.81 3.11
C THR A 300 13.23 -3.17 4.59
N SER A 301 14.31 -3.12 5.37
CA SER A 301 14.22 -3.35 6.83
C SER A 301 13.32 -2.32 7.52
N GLY A 302 13.40 -1.05 7.14
CA GLY A 302 12.48 0.00 7.60
C GLY A 302 11.02 -0.27 7.23
N VAL A 303 10.76 -0.66 5.98
CA VAL A 303 9.42 -1.02 5.50
C VAL A 303 8.82 -2.20 6.28
N LEU A 304 9.63 -3.23 6.56
CA LEU A 304 9.22 -4.37 7.38
C LEU A 304 8.96 -3.94 8.83
N LEU A 305 9.86 -3.17 9.44
CA LEU A 305 9.72 -2.67 10.81
C LEU A 305 8.45 -1.85 10.98
N MET A 306 8.18 -0.92 10.07
CA MET A 306 6.97 -0.09 10.09
C MET A 306 5.68 -0.93 10.12
N THR A 307 5.69 -2.07 9.44
CA THR A 307 4.53 -2.95 9.29
C THR A 307 4.35 -3.85 10.50
N ILE A 308 5.44 -4.49 10.97
CA ILE A 308 5.45 -5.41 12.11
C ILE A 308 5.09 -4.68 13.42
N VAL A 309 5.50 -3.42 13.56
CA VAL A 309 5.33 -2.64 14.80
C VAL A 309 3.90 -2.10 14.96
N VAL A 310 3.08 -2.04 13.91
CA VAL A 310 1.71 -1.49 13.98
C VAL A 310 0.80 -2.27 14.94
N PRO A 311 0.56 -3.58 14.76
CA PRO A 311 -0.35 -4.32 15.65
C PRO A 311 -0.01 -4.24 17.15
N PRO A 312 1.25 -4.45 17.60
CA PRO A 312 1.55 -4.44 19.02
C PRO A 312 1.35 -3.05 19.65
N ILE A 313 1.76 -1.97 18.97
CA ILE A 313 1.58 -0.61 19.50
C ILE A 313 0.09 -0.26 19.62
N ILE A 314 -0.72 -0.56 18.60
CA ILE A 314 -2.14 -0.25 18.65
C ILE A 314 -2.86 -1.05 19.73
N ASN A 315 -2.46 -2.30 19.95
CA ASN A 315 -3.01 -3.13 21.03
C ASN A 315 -2.71 -2.53 22.41
N ILE A 316 -1.53 -1.94 22.62
CA ILE A 316 -1.17 -1.23 23.86
C ILE A 316 -2.03 0.03 24.04
N ILE A 317 -2.25 0.81 22.97
CA ILE A 317 -2.97 2.09 23.04
C ILE A 317 -4.48 1.89 23.28
N TYR A 318 -5.12 0.98 22.55
CA TYR A 318 -6.58 0.84 22.56
C TYR A 318 -7.11 -0.32 23.42
N LYS A 319 -6.27 -1.32 23.77
CA LYS A 319 -6.70 -2.54 24.47
C LYS A 319 -8.09 -3.02 24.00
N PRO A 320 -8.27 -3.31 22.69
CA PRO A 320 -9.58 -3.51 22.07
C PRO A 320 -10.46 -4.54 22.80
N ARG A 321 -9.85 -5.53 23.47
CA ARG A 321 -10.54 -6.55 24.27
C ARG A 321 -11.40 -5.98 25.41
N LYS A 322 -11.01 -4.88 26.06
CA LYS A 322 -11.79 -4.28 27.17
C LYS A 322 -13.02 -3.48 26.71
N HIS A 323 -12.97 -2.86 25.52
CA HIS A 323 -14.07 -2.02 25.04
C HIS A 323 -15.25 -2.84 24.50
N PHE A 324 -14.97 -4.00 23.90
CA PHE A 324 -16.00 -4.96 23.51
C PHE A 324 -16.68 -5.62 24.72
N GLU A 325 -15.95 -5.90 25.81
CA GLU A 325 -16.57 -6.40 27.06
C GLU A 325 -17.55 -5.38 27.65
N GLN A 326 -17.22 -4.08 27.66
CA GLN A 326 -18.15 -3.03 28.13
C GLN A 326 -19.41 -2.89 27.25
N THR A 327 -19.31 -3.16 25.95
CA THR A 327 -20.45 -3.15 25.03
C THR A 327 -21.32 -4.40 25.21
N LYS A 328 -20.70 -5.56 25.47
CA LYS A 328 -21.39 -6.81 25.83
C LYS A 328 -22.13 -6.72 27.17
N LEU A 329 -21.73 -5.80 28.04
CA LEU A 329 -22.41 -5.52 29.32
C LEU A 329 -23.63 -4.60 29.18
N LYS A 330 -23.94 -4.09 27.98
CA LYS A 330 -25.17 -3.35 27.66
C LYS A 330 -26.26 -4.26 27.08
N THR A 331 -26.38 -5.48 27.58
CA THR A 331 -27.51 -6.36 27.28
C THR A 331 -28.75 -5.87 28.05
N ILE A 332 -29.94 -6.01 27.47
CA ILE A 332 -31.23 -5.65 28.10
C ILE A 332 -31.38 -6.24 29.51
N GLN A 333 -30.75 -7.39 29.78
CA GLN A 333 -30.70 -8.03 31.11
C GLN A 333 -30.10 -7.17 32.24
N LYS A 334 -29.37 -6.08 31.93
CA LYS A 334 -28.83 -5.14 32.93
C LYS A 334 -29.50 -3.76 32.92
N LEU A 335 -30.56 -3.55 32.13
CA LEU A 335 -31.41 -2.36 32.30
C LEU A 335 -32.07 -2.42 33.69
N ARG A 336 -32.17 -1.28 34.39
CA ARG A 336 -33.03 -1.18 35.57
C ARG A 336 -34.46 -1.57 35.14
N LEU A 337 -35.19 -2.27 36.02
CA LEU A 337 -36.57 -2.72 35.78
C LEU A 337 -37.51 -1.58 35.31
N ASP A 338 -37.19 -0.33 35.64
CA ASP A 338 -38.00 0.86 35.31
C ASP A 338 -37.53 1.61 34.04
N ALA A 339 -36.59 1.06 33.27
CA ALA A 339 -36.09 1.73 32.08
C ALA A 339 -37.09 1.56 30.92
N GLU A 340 -37.74 2.66 30.53
CA GLU A 340 -38.69 2.71 29.40
C GLU A 340 -38.03 2.24 28.10
N LEU A 341 -38.50 1.10 27.57
CA LEU A 341 -38.17 0.64 26.22
C LEU A 341 -38.94 1.49 25.22
N ARG A 342 -38.28 2.53 24.69
CA ARG A 342 -38.80 3.29 23.56
C ARG A 342 -38.67 2.45 22.28
N ILE A 343 -39.74 1.73 21.97
CA ILE A 343 -39.91 1.03 20.69
C ILE A 343 -40.29 2.11 19.67
N LEU A 344 -39.46 2.30 18.65
CA LEU A 344 -39.82 3.09 17.48
C LEU A 344 -40.82 2.27 16.67
N ALA A 345 -42.10 2.67 16.72
CA ALA A 345 -43.18 2.12 15.90
C ALA A 345 -43.05 2.59 14.45
#